data_AF-A0A960HGI7-F1
#
_entry.id   AF-A0A960HGI7-F1
#
_cell.length_a   1.000
_cell.length_b   1.000
_cell.length_c   1.000
_cell.angle_alpha   90.00
_cell.angle_beta   90.00
_cell.angle_gamma   90.00
#
_symmetry.space_group_name_H-M   'P 1'
#
loop_
_entity.id
_entity.type
_entity.pdbx_description
1 polymer ?
#
loop_
_entity_poly.entity_id
_entity_poly.type
_entity_poly.pdbx_seq_one_letter_code
_entity_poly.pdbx_strand_id
1 'polypeptide(L)'
;MPDAAPDPELFDKVVNLTKRRGFVFPSSEIYGGFRSTYDYGPIGVLMLRNVKDAWWRSMVQMRHDVLGLDAAILSPPAVWEASGHLANFTDPLVDCKNCKERFRLDKLDDPNQCPNCGKRDSFTEARQFNLMFKTYAGPVEGSGAEVFLRPETAQGMFTNFANVLNTSRKKPPFGI
;
A
#
# COMPACT_ATOMS: atom_id res chain seq x y z
N MET A 1 -20.74 33.33 4.49
CA MET A 1 -19.31 33.30 4.82
C MET A 1 -18.59 33.13 3.50
N PRO A 2 -17.74 34.06 3.06
CA PRO A 2 -16.99 33.84 1.83
C PRO A 2 -16.02 32.68 2.06
N ASP A 3 -16.03 31.70 1.17
CA ASP A 3 -15.11 30.57 1.17
C ASP A 3 -13.68 31.11 1.01
N ALA A 4 -12.97 31.20 2.14
CA ALA A 4 -11.57 31.58 2.15
C ALA A 4 -10.79 30.53 1.33
N ALA A 5 -9.91 31.01 0.44
CA ALA A 5 -9.03 30.13 -0.30
C ALA A 5 -8.24 29.24 0.68
N PRO A 6 -8.07 27.94 0.36
CA PRO A 6 -7.39 27.01 1.26
C PRO A 6 -5.97 27.49 1.54
N ASP A 7 -5.60 27.53 2.82
CA ASP A 7 -4.26 27.88 3.28
C ASP A 7 -3.24 26.92 2.63
N PRO A 8 -2.28 27.42 1.82
CA PRO A 8 -1.32 26.58 1.12
C PRO A 8 -0.41 25.78 2.08
N GLU A 9 -0.29 26.22 3.33
CA GLU A 9 0.50 25.55 4.37
C GLU A 9 -0.33 24.59 5.25
N LEU A 10 -1.63 24.44 4.97
CA LEU A 10 -2.53 23.65 5.81
C LEU A 10 -2.01 22.21 6.01
N PHE A 11 -1.52 21.59 4.94
CA PHE A 11 -0.98 20.24 4.98
C PHE A 11 0.19 20.13 5.97
N ASP A 12 1.17 21.04 5.88
CA ASP A 12 2.34 21.05 6.76
C ASP A 12 1.96 21.37 8.21
N LYS A 13 0.97 22.26 8.41
CA LYS A 13 0.42 22.55 9.74
C LYS A 13 -0.20 21.31 10.38
N VAL A 14 -0.95 20.52 9.60
CA VAL A 14 -1.54 19.25 10.05
C VAL A 14 -0.46 18.22 10.35
N VAL A 15 0.51 18.00 9.45
CA VAL A 15 1.61 17.05 9.66
C VAL A 15 2.42 17.38 10.92
N ASN A 16 2.73 18.66 11.13
CA ASN A 16 3.45 19.11 12.32
C ASN A 16 2.61 18.93 13.59
N LEU A 17 1.30 19.18 13.52
CA LEU A 17 0.40 18.97 14.66
C LEU A 17 0.28 17.48 15.02
N THR A 18 0.06 16.60 14.05
CA THR A 18 -0.10 15.16 14.29
C THR A 18 1.16 14.56 14.88
N LYS A 19 2.35 14.98 14.43
CA LYS A 19 3.62 14.59 15.04
C LYS A 19 3.73 15.09 16.48
N ARG A 20 3.57 16.40 16.73
CA ARG A 20 3.70 16.99 18.09
C ARG A 20 2.68 16.44 19.09
N ARG A 21 1.51 16.01 18.63
CA ARG A 21 0.42 15.50 19.47
C ARG A 21 0.42 13.98 19.62
N GLY A 22 1.39 13.27 19.05
CA GLY A 22 1.50 11.82 19.24
C GLY A 22 0.49 10.99 18.43
N PHE A 23 0.11 11.48 17.25
CA PHE A 23 -0.71 10.71 16.30
C PHE A 23 0.15 9.83 15.39
N VAL A 24 1.06 10.43 14.62
CA VAL A 24 1.86 9.72 13.61
C VAL A 24 3.30 10.22 13.65
N PHE A 25 4.25 9.29 13.56
CA PHE A 25 5.68 9.57 13.52
C PHE A 25 6.31 8.99 12.24
N PRO A 26 7.33 9.64 11.66
CA PRO A 26 8.21 8.98 10.71
C PRO A 26 8.81 7.72 11.34
N SER A 27 8.69 6.57 10.67
CA SER A 27 9.23 5.32 11.23
C SER A 27 10.76 5.36 11.25
N SER A 28 11.35 4.76 12.28
CA SER A 28 12.82 4.73 12.49
C SER A 28 13.48 6.12 12.51
N GLU A 29 12.79 7.15 12.99
CA GLU A 29 13.25 8.55 12.94
C GLU A 29 14.67 8.76 13.51
N ILE A 30 15.01 8.14 14.64
CA ILE A 30 16.32 8.27 15.27
C ILE A 30 17.48 7.65 14.45
N TYR A 31 17.16 6.82 13.45
CA TYR A 31 18.11 6.20 12.54
C TYR A 31 18.11 6.85 11.14
N GLY A 32 17.54 8.06 11.01
CA GLY A 32 17.44 8.78 9.73
C GLY A 32 16.12 8.56 8.99
N GLY A 33 15.20 7.80 9.59
CA GLY A 33 13.88 7.53 9.03
C GLY A 33 13.88 6.42 7.97
N PHE A 34 12.73 5.76 7.80
CA PHE A 34 12.49 4.86 6.69
C PHE A 34 11.41 5.45 5.77
N ARG A 35 11.75 5.66 4.50
CA ARG A 35 10.90 6.40 3.57
C ARG A 35 9.58 5.65 3.37
N SER A 36 8.47 6.42 3.38
CA SER A 36 7.11 5.93 3.14
C SER A 36 6.58 4.92 4.18
N THR A 37 7.19 4.87 5.37
CA THR A 37 6.63 4.14 6.52
C THR A 37 6.49 5.06 7.73
N TYR A 38 5.45 4.80 8.52
CA TYR A 38 5.06 5.65 9.65
C TYR A 38 4.55 4.79 10.81
N ASP A 39 4.82 5.26 12.03
CA ASP A 39 4.39 4.62 13.26
C ASP A 39 3.26 5.42 13.91
N TYR A 40 2.20 4.75 14.35
CA TYR A 40 1.10 5.40 15.07
C TYR A 40 1.46 5.55 16.55
N GLY A 41 1.46 6.79 17.05
CA GLY A 41 1.72 7.12 18.46
C GLY A 41 0.54 6.81 19.39
N PRO A 42 0.65 7.16 20.70
CA PRO A 42 -0.35 6.78 21.70
C PRO A 42 -1.79 7.21 21.39
N ILE A 43 -1.99 8.39 20.79
CA ILE A 43 -3.33 8.85 20.41
C ILE A 43 -3.70 8.29 19.03
N GLY A 44 -2.73 8.21 18.13
CA GLY A 44 -2.94 7.69 16.77
C GLY A 44 -3.40 6.24 16.75
N VAL A 45 -2.85 5.37 17.60
CA VAL A 45 -3.24 3.96 17.66
C VAL A 45 -4.69 3.79 18.14
N LEU A 46 -5.14 4.63 19.08
CA LEU A 46 -6.53 4.65 19.55
C LEU A 46 -7.47 5.16 18.44
N MET A 47 -7.08 6.23 17.74
CA MET A 47 -7.83 6.74 16.59
C MET A 47 -7.96 5.65 15.50
N LEU A 48 -6.85 5.01 15.12
CA LEU A 48 -6.82 3.95 14.13
C LEU A 48 -7.75 2.80 14.51
N ARG A 49 -7.72 2.37 15.78
CA ARG A 49 -8.59 1.31 16.30
C ARG A 49 -10.06 1.71 16.26
N ASN A 50 -10.40 2.92 16.71
CA ASN A 50 -11.77 3.42 16.69
C ASN A 50 -12.34 3.47 15.26
N VAL A 51 -11.55 3.90 14.28
CA VAL A 51 -11.96 3.91 12.87
C VAL A 51 -12.17 2.48 12.35
N LYS A 52 -11.25 1.56 12.63
CA LYS A 52 -11.37 0.15 12.23
C LYS A 52 -12.60 -0.52 12.86
N ASP A 53 -12.83 -0.29 14.15
CA ASP A 53 -13.95 -0.89 14.89
C ASP A 53 -15.29 -0.32 14.41
N ALA A 54 -15.37 0.98 14.12
CA ALA A 54 -16.56 1.61 13.55
C ALA A 54 -16.88 1.06 12.15
N TRP A 55 -15.86 0.89 11.30
CA TRP A 55 -16.02 0.27 9.99
C TRP A 55 -16.46 -1.19 10.11
N TRP A 56 -15.80 -1.99 10.96
CA TRP A 56 -16.14 -3.40 11.16
C TRP A 56 -17.56 -3.58 11.69
N ARG A 57 -17.96 -2.74 12.64
CA ARG A 57 -19.32 -2.76 13.16
C ARG A 57 -20.34 -2.47 12.06
N SER A 58 -20.12 -1.43 11.26
CA SER A 58 -21.07 -1.01 10.21
C SER A 58 -21.13 -1.95 9.02
N MET A 59 -19.98 -2.43 8.54
CA MET A 59 -19.89 -3.23 7.34
C MET A 59 -20.08 -4.72 7.59
N VAL A 60 -19.69 -5.23 8.75
CA VAL A 60 -19.71 -6.67 9.05
C VAL A 60 -20.75 -7.00 10.12
N GLN A 61 -20.66 -6.40 11.32
CA GLN A 61 -21.52 -6.84 12.43
C GLN A 61 -23.00 -6.44 12.27
N MET A 62 -23.28 -5.28 11.68
CA MET A 62 -24.65 -4.78 11.46
C MET A 62 -25.26 -5.28 10.13
N ARG A 63 -24.50 -6.05 9.35
CA ARG A 63 -24.94 -6.59 8.06
C ARG A 63 -25.04 -8.11 8.13
N HIS A 64 -26.13 -8.65 7.61
CA HIS A 64 -26.33 -10.11 7.57
C HIS A 64 -25.72 -10.75 6.31
N ASP A 65 -25.23 -9.94 5.37
CA ASP A 65 -24.77 -10.35 4.06
C ASP A 65 -23.27 -10.12 3.86
N VAL A 66 -22.50 -9.79 4.91
CA VAL A 66 -21.04 -9.62 4.86
C VAL A 66 -20.40 -10.46 5.96
N LEU A 67 -19.40 -11.26 5.61
CA LEU A 67 -18.71 -12.17 6.52
C LEU A 67 -17.28 -11.70 6.77
N GLY A 68 -16.78 -11.86 7.99
CA GLY A 68 -15.40 -11.51 8.30
C GLY A 68 -14.39 -12.56 7.86
N LEU A 69 -13.23 -12.12 7.36
CA LEU A 69 -12.06 -12.95 7.11
C LEU A 69 -10.77 -12.17 7.46
N ASP A 70 -9.81 -12.83 8.09
CA ASP A 70 -8.45 -12.31 8.24
C ASP A 70 -7.46 -13.30 7.62
N ALA A 71 -6.95 -12.95 6.44
CA ALA A 71 -6.03 -13.79 5.67
C ALA A 71 -4.57 -13.46 5.97
N ALA A 72 -3.67 -14.42 5.72
CA ALA A 72 -2.23 -14.20 5.84
C ALA A 72 -1.73 -13.06 4.94
N ILE A 73 -0.64 -12.40 5.37
CA ILE A 73 0.03 -11.34 4.60
C ILE A 73 0.95 -11.95 3.52
N LEU A 74 1.60 -13.06 3.85
CA LEU A 74 2.48 -13.79 2.93
C LEU A 74 1.66 -14.77 2.09
N SER A 75 1.95 -14.83 0.79
CA SER A 75 1.30 -15.77 -0.13
C SER A 75 2.26 -16.27 -1.21
N PRO A 76 2.06 -17.50 -1.72
CA PRO A 76 2.93 -18.08 -2.72
C PRO A 76 2.77 -17.40 -4.09
N PRO A 77 3.79 -17.49 -4.97
CA PRO A 77 3.79 -16.83 -6.29
C PRO A 77 2.58 -17.18 -7.15
N ALA A 78 2.10 -18.43 -7.07
CA ALA A 78 0.97 -18.91 -7.86
C ALA A 78 -0.32 -18.08 -7.70
N VAL A 79 -0.56 -17.51 -6.51
CA VAL A 79 -1.73 -16.63 -6.27
C VAL A 79 -1.60 -15.32 -7.07
N TRP A 80 -0.38 -14.78 -7.12
CA TRP A 80 -0.09 -13.50 -7.78
C TRP A 80 0.10 -13.65 -9.29
N GLU A 81 0.48 -14.84 -9.75
CA GLU A 81 0.45 -15.23 -11.15
C GLU A 81 -0.99 -15.34 -11.66
N ALA A 82 -1.82 -16.12 -10.96
CA ALA A 82 -3.21 -16.35 -11.35
C ALA A 82 -4.04 -15.05 -11.35
N SER A 83 -3.76 -14.12 -10.43
CA SER A 83 -4.42 -12.80 -10.40
C SER A 83 -3.82 -11.78 -11.38
N GLY A 84 -2.71 -12.11 -12.06
CA GLY A 84 -2.04 -11.23 -13.03
C GLY A 84 -1.14 -10.14 -12.42
N HIS A 85 -0.97 -10.11 -11.09
CA HIS A 85 -0.12 -9.12 -10.41
C HIS A 85 1.35 -9.24 -10.83
N LEU A 86 1.87 -10.46 -11.01
CA LEU A 86 3.27 -10.64 -11.42
C LEU A 86 3.56 -10.00 -12.79
N ALA A 87 2.58 -9.99 -13.69
CA ALA A 87 2.73 -9.45 -15.04
C ALA A 87 2.40 -7.95 -15.14
N ASN A 88 1.36 -7.50 -14.40
CA ASN A 88 0.74 -6.20 -14.64
C ASN A 88 0.91 -5.20 -13.50
N PHE A 89 1.33 -5.62 -12.31
CA PHE A 89 1.48 -4.74 -11.15
C PHE A 89 2.84 -4.03 -11.15
N THR A 90 3.09 -3.27 -12.22
CA THR A 90 4.37 -2.62 -12.49
C THR A 90 4.20 -1.12 -12.74
N ASP A 91 5.14 -0.33 -12.23
CA ASP A 91 5.26 1.08 -12.61
C ASP A 91 6.36 1.26 -13.67
N PRO A 92 6.15 2.09 -14.71
CA PRO A 92 7.19 2.42 -15.66
C PRO A 92 8.18 3.41 -15.03
N LEU A 93 9.36 2.93 -14.62
CA LEU A 93 10.39 3.76 -14.01
C LEU A 93 11.47 4.16 -15.02
N VAL A 94 11.88 5.43 -14.97
CA VAL A 94 13.01 5.98 -15.73
C VAL A 94 13.99 6.66 -14.77
N ASP A 95 15.28 6.50 -15.02
CA ASP A 95 16.33 7.19 -14.27
C ASP A 95 16.89 8.36 -15.11
N CYS A 96 17.06 9.54 -14.51
CA CYS A 96 17.73 10.63 -15.19
C CYS A 96 19.23 10.37 -15.23
N LYS A 97 19.82 10.25 -16.43
CA LYS A 97 21.25 9.99 -16.62
C LYS A 97 22.14 11.09 -16.02
N ASN A 98 21.60 12.30 -15.84
CA ASN A 98 22.33 13.45 -15.28
C ASN A 98 22.30 13.50 -13.74
N CYS A 99 21.12 13.61 -13.13
CA CYS A 99 21.01 13.76 -11.68
C CYS A 99 20.85 12.43 -10.92
N LYS A 100 20.75 11.31 -11.64
CA LYS A 100 20.58 9.94 -11.12
C LYS A 100 19.30 9.69 -10.32
N GLU A 101 18.41 10.67 -10.26
CA GLU A 101 17.09 10.52 -9.66
C GLU A 101 16.18 9.64 -10.52
N ARG A 102 15.28 8.93 -9.84
CA ARG A 102 14.30 8.02 -10.44
C ARG A 102 12.92 8.63 -10.45
N PHE A 103 12.22 8.46 -11.57
CA PHE A 103 10.88 8.99 -11.78
C PHE A 103 9.95 7.93 -12.35
N ARG A 104 8.67 8.09 -12.04
CA ARG A 104 7.58 7.37 -12.70
C ARG A 104 7.24 8.08 -14.00
N LEU A 105 7.47 7.40 -15.13
CA LEU A 105 7.28 7.98 -16.47
C LEU A 105 5.84 8.45 -16.68
N ASP A 106 4.86 7.72 -16.14
CA ASP A 106 3.43 8.02 -16.22
C ASP A 106 2.99 9.22 -15.35
N LYS A 107 3.90 9.76 -14.53
CA LYS A 107 3.66 10.91 -13.65
C LYS A 107 4.45 12.16 -14.03
N LEU A 108 5.19 12.12 -15.13
CA LEU A 108 5.92 13.28 -15.65
C LEU A 108 4.99 14.14 -16.50
N ASP A 109 5.00 15.46 -16.25
CA ASP A 109 4.27 16.42 -17.08
C ASP A 109 4.85 16.48 -18.51
N ASP A 110 6.18 16.44 -18.62
CA ASP A 110 6.92 16.29 -19.88
C ASP A 110 7.80 15.04 -19.82
N PRO A 111 7.45 13.95 -20.55
CA PRO A 111 8.22 12.70 -20.55
C PRO A 111 9.68 12.85 -21.01
N ASN A 112 10.02 13.96 -21.66
CA ASN A 112 11.36 14.20 -22.17
C ASN A 112 12.19 15.11 -21.25
N GLN A 113 11.62 15.73 -20.22
CA GLN A 113 12.33 16.67 -19.36
C GLN A 113 12.41 16.19 -17.91
N CYS A 114 13.62 16.13 -17.35
CA CYS A 114 13.80 15.83 -15.94
C CYS A 114 13.26 16.97 -15.08
N PRO A 115 12.27 16.73 -14.19
CA PRO A 115 11.69 17.79 -13.36
C PRO A 115 12.65 18.29 -12.28
N ASN A 116 13.64 17.48 -11.90
CA ASN A 116 14.61 17.85 -10.87
C ASN A 116 15.77 18.72 -11.40
N CYS A 117 16.34 18.39 -12.57
CA CYS A 117 17.50 19.12 -13.11
C CYS A 117 17.25 19.83 -14.45
N GLY A 118 16.03 19.78 -14.98
CA GLY A 118 15.62 20.47 -16.20
C GLY A 118 16.19 19.93 -17.51
N LYS A 119 17.10 18.94 -17.48
CA LYS A 119 17.72 18.37 -18.68
C LYS A 119 16.71 17.56 -19.51
N ARG A 120 16.63 17.91 -20.79
CA ARG A 120 15.83 17.18 -21.79
C ARG A 120 16.56 15.95 -22.30
N ASP A 121 15.80 14.96 -22.78
CA ASP A 121 16.26 13.70 -23.39
C ASP A 121 17.29 12.93 -22.56
N SER A 122 17.18 13.08 -21.23
CA SER A 122 18.17 12.58 -20.29
C SER A 122 17.74 11.30 -19.59
N PHE A 123 16.54 10.79 -19.85
CA PHE A 123 16.03 9.58 -19.22
C PHE A 123 16.61 8.30 -19.84
N THR A 124 16.68 7.24 -19.04
CA THR A 124 16.89 5.87 -19.53
C THR A 124 15.64 5.35 -20.20
N GLU A 125 15.76 4.20 -20.88
CA GLU A 125 14.59 3.42 -21.26
C GLU A 125 13.75 3.08 -20.02
N ALA A 126 12.43 3.10 -20.19
CA ALA A 126 11.49 2.75 -19.15
C ALA A 126 11.63 1.27 -18.79
N ARG A 127 11.80 0.99 -17.49
CA ARG A 127 11.80 -0.37 -16.96
C ARG A 127 10.55 -0.57 -16.13
N GLN A 128 9.85 -1.66 -16.40
CA GLN A 128 8.70 -2.06 -15.58
C GLN A 128 9.22 -2.61 -14.25
N PHE A 129 8.91 -1.91 -13.16
CA PHE A 129 9.32 -2.31 -11.83
C PHE A 129 8.12 -2.90 -11.09
N ASN A 130 8.18 -4.19 -10.75
CA ASN A 130 7.13 -4.84 -9.98
C ASN A 130 7.08 -4.24 -8.57
N LEU A 131 5.89 -3.81 -8.14
CA LEU A 131 5.68 -3.13 -6.88
C LEU A 131 5.50 -4.09 -5.69
N MET A 132 5.41 -5.39 -5.93
CA MET A 132 5.27 -6.39 -4.86
C MET A 132 6.60 -6.64 -4.16
N PHE A 133 6.56 -6.69 -2.83
CA PHE A 133 7.71 -7.10 -2.03
C PHE A 133 7.86 -8.62 -2.04
N LYS A 134 8.91 -9.11 -2.69
CA LYS A 134 9.35 -10.50 -2.67
C LYS A 134 10.25 -10.78 -1.47
N THR A 135 10.06 -11.93 -0.83
CA THR A 135 10.95 -12.47 0.20
C THR A 135 11.00 -13.99 0.11
N TYR A 136 11.78 -14.63 0.99
CA TYR A 136 11.96 -16.08 1.04
C TYR A 136 11.56 -16.59 2.42
N ALA A 137 10.61 -17.52 2.46
CA ALA A 137 10.16 -18.20 3.66
C ALA A 137 10.92 -19.52 3.83
N GLY A 138 11.76 -19.61 4.84
CA GLY A 138 12.47 -20.83 5.18
C GLY A 138 13.60 -20.57 6.18
N PRO A 139 13.99 -21.56 6.98
CA PRO A 139 15.02 -21.38 8.00
C PRO A 139 16.44 -21.31 7.41
N VAL A 140 16.62 -21.80 6.17
CA VAL A 140 17.92 -21.87 5.50
C VAL A 140 18.01 -20.77 4.46
N GLU A 141 19.03 -19.93 4.62
CA GLU A 141 19.38 -18.89 3.67
C GLU A 141 19.71 -19.51 2.31
N GLY A 142 19.11 -18.98 1.24
CA GLY A 142 19.30 -19.46 -0.14
C GLY A 142 18.45 -20.66 -0.57
N SER A 143 17.74 -21.34 0.34
CA SER A 143 16.84 -22.46 -0.01
C SER A 143 15.39 -22.28 0.47
N GLY A 144 15.01 -21.06 0.87
CA GLY A 144 13.64 -20.74 1.27
C GLY A 144 12.66 -20.75 0.09
N ALA A 145 11.39 -21.01 0.38
CA ALA A 145 10.33 -20.88 -0.60
C ALA A 145 10.10 -19.39 -0.93
N GLU A 146 10.06 -19.06 -2.21
CA GLU A 146 9.69 -17.72 -2.66
C GLU A 146 8.26 -17.38 -2.20
N VAL A 147 8.08 -16.21 -1.60
CA VAL A 147 6.78 -15.68 -1.17
C VAL A 147 6.73 -14.16 -1.37
N PHE A 148 5.52 -13.61 -1.41
CA PHE A 148 5.31 -12.17 -1.53
C PHE A 148 4.47 -11.64 -0.38
N LEU A 149 4.76 -10.41 0.05
CA LEU A 149 3.82 -9.63 0.85
C LEU A 149 2.69 -9.18 -0.06
N ARG A 150 1.44 -9.42 0.36
CA ARG A 150 0.26 -9.06 -0.43
C ARG A 150 0.22 -7.55 -0.74
N PRO A 151 0.02 -7.15 -2.02
CA PRO A 151 -0.20 -5.75 -2.38
C PRO A 151 -1.65 -5.28 -2.10
N GLU A 152 -2.57 -6.22 -1.85
CA GLU A 152 -3.98 -5.98 -1.54
C GLU A 152 -4.54 -7.10 -0.64
N THR A 153 -5.74 -6.93 -0.07
CA THR A 153 -6.39 -7.96 0.77
C THR A 153 -7.31 -8.91 0.01
N ALA A 154 -7.69 -8.59 -1.23
CA ALA A 154 -8.77 -9.27 -1.95
C ALA A 154 -8.49 -10.74 -2.26
N GLN A 155 -7.25 -11.08 -2.64
CA GLN A 155 -6.88 -12.46 -2.96
C GLN A 155 -7.12 -13.44 -1.79
N GLY A 156 -7.01 -12.97 -0.55
CA GLY A 156 -7.32 -13.77 0.63
C GLY A 156 -8.79 -14.22 0.66
N MET A 157 -9.71 -13.35 0.22
CA MET A 157 -11.14 -13.65 0.12
C MET A 157 -11.44 -14.63 -1.02
N PHE A 158 -10.83 -14.43 -2.20
CA PHE A 158 -11.04 -15.30 -3.35
C PHE A 158 -10.56 -16.74 -3.08
N THR A 159 -9.36 -16.87 -2.53
CA THR A 159 -8.77 -18.18 -2.18
C THR A 159 -9.55 -18.92 -1.08
N ASN A 160 -10.25 -18.20 -0.21
CA ASN A 160 -11.08 -18.79 0.85
C ASN A 160 -12.57 -18.84 0.52
N PHE A 161 -13.02 -18.43 -0.67
CA PHE A 161 -14.44 -18.34 -1.00
C PHE A 161 -15.17 -19.66 -0.75
N ALA A 162 -14.60 -20.80 -1.18
CA ALA A 162 -15.20 -22.11 -0.95
C ALA A 162 -15.27 -22.48 0.55
N ASN A 163 -14.22 -22.19 1.33
CA ASN A 163 -14.21 -22.42 2.78
C ASN A 163 -15.30 -21.61 3.48
N VAL A 164 -15.42 -20.32 3.14
CA VAL A 164 -16.41 -19.42 3.71
C VAL A 164 -17.84 -19.82 3.29
N LEU A 165 -18.06 -20.15 2.02
CA LEU A 165 -19.37 -20.59 1.52
C LEU A 165 -19.84 -21.85 2.26
N ASN A 166 -18.96 -22.84 2.41
CA ASN A 166 -19.29 -24.13 3.03
C ASN A 166 -19.57 -24.01 4.53
N THR A 167 -18.86 -23.14 5.24
CA THR A 167 -18.98 -22.99 6.70
C THR A 167 -20.09 -22.03 7.12
N SER A 168 -20.37 -20.99 6.32
CA SER A 168 -21.35 -19.95 6.67
C SER A 168 -22.79 -20.29 6.32
N ARG A 169 -23.02 -21.28 5.45
CA ARG A 169 -24.34 -21.64 4.88
C ARG A 169 -25.05 -20.46 4.18
N LYS A 170 -24.32 -19.43 3.77
CA LYS A 170 -24.87 -18.32 2.99
C LYS A 170 -25.16 -18.78 1.56
N LYS A 171 -26.21 -18.21 0.96
CA LYS A 171 -26.44 -18.29 -0.48
C LYS A 171 -26.04 -16.97 -1.10
N PRO A 172 -25.38 -16.96 -2.27
CA PRO A 172 -25.15 -15.72 -2.99
C PRO A 172 -26.46 -14.95 -3.26
N PRO A 173 -26.43 -13.60 -3.22
CA PRO A 173 -25.24 -12.77 -2.97
C PRO A 173 -24.90 -12.61 -1.48
N PHE A 174 -23.61 -12.64 -1.17
CA PHE A 174 -23.03 -12.17 0.10
C PHE A 174 -21.59 -11.68 -0.16
N GLY A 175 -21.08 -10.82 0.70
CA GLY A 175 -19.71 -10.33 0.71
C GLY A 175 -18.85 -11.02 1.76
N ILE A 176 -17.54 -10.95 1.55
CA ILE A 176 -16.48 -11.29 2.52
C ILE A 176 -15.67 -9.99 2.72
#